data_AF-A0A4S3FZD6-F1
#
_entry.id   AF-A0A4S3FZD6-F1
#
_cell.length_a   1.000
_cell.length_b   1.000
_cell.length_c   1.000
_cell.angle_alpha   90.00
_cell.angle_beta   90.00
_cell.angle_gamma   90.00
#
_symmetry.space_group_name_H-M   'P 1'
#
loop_
_entity.id
_entity.type
_entity.pdbx_description
1 polymer ?
#
loop_
_entity_poly.entity_id
_entity_poly.type
_entity_poly.pdbx_seq_one_letter_code
_entity_poly.pdbx_strand_id
1 'polypeptide(L)' 'MSHWIVQYLIAVVTMTALLVGIDMLGGETFMRALLSGAAWAAVASALFIGTRYRNMKRNIACGVCDALDRK' A
#
# COMPACT_ATOMS: atom_id res chain seq x y z
N MET A 1 7.38 -18.13 -1.87
CA MET A 1 8.31 -16.97 -1.89
C MET A 1 7.58 -15.79 -2.52
N SER A 2 7.55 -14.62 -1.86
CA SER A 2 6.94 -13.37 -2.34
C SER A 2 5.40 -13.24 -2.37
N HIS A 3 4.64 -13.92 -1.50
CA HIS A 3 3.17 -13.72 -1.43
C HIS A 3 2.77 -12.35 -0.86
N TRP A 4 3.55 -11.82 0.09
CA TRP A 4 3.25 -10.54 0.74
C TRP A 4 3.41 -9.35 -0.21
N ILE A 5 4.43 -9.36 -1.08
CA ILE A 5 4.65 -8.29 -2.08
C ILE A 5 3.43 -8.12 -2.99
N VAL A 6 2.80 -9.23 -3.39
CA VAL A 6 1.58 -9.20 -4.22
C VAL A 6 0.42 -8.57 -3.45
N GLN A 7 0.25 -8.88 -2.16
CA GLN A 7 -0.79 -8.25 -1.33
C GLN A 7 -0.59 -6.75 -1.19
N TYR A 8 0.66 -6.31 -0.99
CA TYR A 8 0.96 -4.88 -0.95
C TYR A 8 0.73 -4.21 -2.30
N LEU A 9 1.11 -4.85 -3.42
CA LEU A 9 0.80 -4.37 -4.77
C LEU A 9 -0.71 -4.19 -4.99
N ILE A 10 -1.52 -5.19 -4.60
CA ILE A 10 -2.98 -5.08 -4.69
C ILE A 10 -3.49 -3.92 -3.83
N ALA A 11 -2.99 -3.75 -2.61
CA ALA A 11 -3.35 -2.63 -1.74
C ALA A 11 -2.96 -1.26 -2.33
N VAL A 12 -1.79 -1.16 -2.97
CA VAL A 12 -1.37 0.07 -3.67
C VAL A 12 -2.38 0.40 -4.77
N VAL A 13 -2.71 -0.58 -5.60
CA VAL A 13 -3.61 -0.41 -6.75
C VAL A 13 -5.00 0.00 -6.28
N THR A 14 -5.55 -0.66 -5.25
CA THR A 14 -6.88 -0.33 -4.72
C THR A 14 -6.94 1.04 -4.07
N MET A 15 -5.94 1.42 -3.26
CA MET A 15 -5.89 2.78 -2.69
C MET A 15 -5.74 3.85 -3.77
N THR A 16 -4.91 3.60 -4.79
CA THR A 16 -4.74 4.52 -5.92
C THR A 16 -6.07 4.70 -6.65
N ALA A 17 -6.76 3.61 -6.97
CA ALA A 17 -8.05 3.65 -7.66
C ALA A 17 -9.12 4.40 -6.86
N LEU A 18 -9.16 4.21 -5.53
CA LEU A 18 -10.06 4.94 -4.63
C LEU A 18 -9.76 6.44 -4.62
N LEU A 19 -8.51 6.82 -4.45
CA LEU A 19 -8.10 8.24 -4.40
C LEU A 19 -8.38 8.95 -5.72
N VAL A 20 -8.01 8.33 -6.85
CA VAL A 20 -8.31 8.85 -8.19
C VAL A 20 -9.82 9.00 -8.40
N GLY A 21 -10.61 8.02 -7.95
CA GLY A 21 -12.07 8.09 -8.02
C GLY A 21 -12.63 9.27 -7.22
N ILE A 22 -12.13 9.50 -6.00
CA ILE A 22 -12.55 10.63 -5.16
C ILE A 22 -12.16 11.97 -5.79
N ASP A 23 -10.92 12.11 -6.29
CA ASP A 23 -10.46 13.33 -6.95
C ASP A 23 -11.27 13.61 -8.24
N MET A 24 -11.60 12.58 -9.04
CA MET A 24 -12.46 12.74 -10.21
C MET A 24 -13.87 13.20 -9.85
N LEU A 25 -14.45 12.71 -8.74
CA LEU A 25 -15.74 13.20 -8.24
C LEU A 25 -15.67 14.66 -7.79
N GLY A 26 -14.50 15.12 -7.35
CA GLY A 26 -14.24 16.52 -7.00
C GLY A 26 -14.06 17.46 -8.19
N GLY A 27 -14.05 16.96 -9.43
CA GLY A 27 -13.85 17.75 -10.64
C GLY A 27 -12.38 18.06 -10.97
N GLU A 28 -11.42 17.38 -10.34
CA GLU A 28 -10.00 17.49 -10.67
C GLU A 28 -9.69 16.89 -12.05
N THR A 29 -8.63 17.39 -12.69
CA THR A 29 -8.16 16.82 -13.96
C THR A 29 -7.56 15.42 -13.74
N PHE A 30 -7.86 14.48 -14.63
CA PHE A 30 -7.41 13.08 -14.52
C PHE A 30 -5.91 12.94 -14.27
N MET A 31 -5.09 13.72 -14.97
CA MET A 31 -3.64 13.67 -14.84
C MET A 31 -3.16 14.12 -13.45
N ARG A 32 -3.86 15.06 -12.82
CA ARG A 32 -3.54 15.57 -11.49
C ARG A 32 -4.01 14.61 -10.40
N ALA A 33 -5.22 14.07 -10.55
CA ALA A 33 -5.79 13.02 -9.70
C ALA A 33 -4.93 11.74 -9.71
N LEU A 34 -4.37 11.38 -10.88
CA LEU A 34 -3.48 10.24 -11.00
C LEU A 34 -2.16 10.48 -10.27
N LEU A 35 -1.58 11.68 -10.41
CA LEU A 35 -0.31 12.03 -9.77
C LEU A 35 -0.46 12.11 -8.24
N SER A 36 -1.55 12.73 -7.75
CA SER A 36 -1.87 12.82 -6.32
C SER A 36 -2.13 11.42 -5.75
N GLY A 37 -3.00 10.64 -6.39
CA GLY A 37 -3.34 9.29 -5.99
C GLY A 37 -2.12 8.37 -5.94
N ALA A 38 -1.26 8.43 -6.97
CA ALA A 38 -0.02 7.66 -6.99
C ALA A 38 0.98 8.10 -5.91
N ALA A 39 1.13 9.40 -5.66
CA ALA A 39 2.01 9.91 -4.61
C ALA A 39 1.57 9.42 -3.22
N TRP A 40 0.28 9.54 -2.91
CA TRP A 40 -0.26 9.08 -1.62
C TRP A 40 -0.23 7.56 -1.48
N ALA A 41 -0.53 6.82 -2.54
CA ALA A 41 -0.42 5.37 -2.54
C ALA A 41 1.04 4.92 -2.33
N ALA A 42 2.02 5.60 -2.92
CA ALA A 42 3.43 5.33 -2.70
C ALA A 42 3.85 5.59 -1.24
N VAL A 43 3.41 6.71 -0.65
CA VAL A 43 3.67 7.04 0.77
C VAL A 43 3.06 5.98 1.69
N ALA A 44 1.80 5.62 1.48
CA ALA A 44 1.13 4.59 2.28
C ALA A 44 1.89 3.25 2.19
N SER A 45 2.25 2.84 0.98
CA SER A 45 3.00 1.60 0.74
C SER A 45 4.35 1.60 1.44
N ALA A 46 5.08 2.72 1.37
CA ALA A 46 6.37 2.87 2.05
C ALA A 46 6.24 2.71 3.58
N LEU A 47 5.18 3.26 4.19
CA LEU A 47 4.92 3.11 5.63
C LEU A 47 4.65 1.65 6.01
N PHE A 48 3.80 0.96 5.25
CA PHE A 48 3.46 -0.44 5.51
C PHE A 48 4.65 -1.39 5.31
N ILE A 49 5.37 -1.25 4.19
CA ILE A 49 6.57 -2.04 3.88
C ILE A 49 7.66 -1.75 4.91
N GLY A 50 7.89 -0.47 5.23
CA GLY A 50 8.89 -0.04 6.21
C GLY A 50 8.62 -0.59 7.60
N THR A 51 7.36 -0.60 8.04
CA THR A 51 6.95 -1.16 9.34
C THR A 51 7.19 -2.67 9.37
N ARG A 52 6.80 -3.39 8.31
CA ARG A 52 7.00 -4.84 8.24
C ARG A 52 8.48 -5.22 8.17
N TYR A 53 9.25 -4.50 7.38
CA TYR A 53 10.70 -4.69 7.29
C TYR A 53 11.39 -4.44 8.64
N ARG A 54 11.00 -3.37 9.34
CA ARG A 54 11.50 -3.08 10.69
C ARG A 54 11.15 -4.19 11.68
N ASN A 55 9.93 -4.72 11.64
CA ASN A 55 9.49 -5.80 12.53
C ASN A 55 10.22 -7.12 12.25
N MET A 56 10.39 -7.50 10.97
CA MET A 56 11.20 -8.65 10.56
C MET A 56 12.65 -8.50 11.03
N LYS A 57 13.28 -7.35 10.78
CA LYS A 57 14.68 -7.11 11.14
C LYS A 57 14.90 -7.13 12.67
N ARG A 58 13.93 -6.65 13.44
CA ARG A 58 14.00 -6.60 14.91
C ARG A 58 13.42 -7.83 15.61
N ASN A 59 13.03 -8.87 14.87
CA ASN A 59 12.43 -10.08 15.41
C ASN A 59 11.23 -9.80 16.34
N ILE A 60 10.47 -8.74 16.05
CA ILE A 60 9.29 -8.38 16.83
C ILE A 60 8.21 -9.38 16.48
N ALA A 61 7.75 -10.14 17.48
CA ALA A 61 6.66 -11.10 17.32
C ALA A 61 5.41 -10.39 16.78
N CYS A 62 5.10 -10.66 15.52
CA CYS A 62 3.96 -10.08 14.83
C CYS A 62 3.06 -11.23 14.41
N GLY A 63 2.05 -11.54 15.25
CA GLY A 63 1.12 -12.66 14.99
C GLY A 63 0.39 -12.54 13.65
N VAL A 64 0.08 -11.31 13.21
CA VAL A 64 -0.47 -11.05 11.87
C VAL A 64 0.54 -11.31 10.76
N CYS A 65 1.83 -11.01 10.99
CA CYS A 65 2.88 -11.21 10.00
C CYS A 65 3.15 -12.71 9.80
N ASP A 66 3.23 -13.48 10.88
CA ASP A 66 3.38 -14.94 10.84
C ASP A 66 2.17 -15.64 10.20
N ALA A 67 0.95 -15.17 10.50
CA ALA A 67 -0.27 -15.70 9.89
C ALA A 67 -0.33 -15.44 8.37
N LEU A 68 0.24 -14.32 7.92
CA LEU A 68 0.32 -13.95 6.51
C LEU A 68 1.45 -14.65 5.75
N ASP A 69 2.52 -15.09 6.43
CA ASP A 69 3.66 -15.80 5.82
C ASP A 69 3.39 -17.32 5.71
N ARG A 70 2.57 -17.87 6.60
CA ARG A 70 2.24 -19.31 6.63
C ARG A 70 1.22 -19.75 5.57
N LYS A 71 0.87 -18.90 4.60
CA LYS A 71 -0.13 -19.15 3.55
C LYS A 71 0.50 -19.07 2.16
#